data_AF-A0A2V8K053-F1
#
_entry.id   AF-A0A2V8K053-F1
#
_cell.length_a   1.000
_cell.length_b   1.000
_cell.length_c   1.000
_cell.angle_alpha   90.00
_cell.angle_beta   90.00
_cell.angle_gamma   90.00
#
_symmetry.space_group_name_H-M   'P 1'
#
loop_
_entity.id
_entity.type
_entity.pdbx_description
1 polymer ?
#
loop_
_entity_poly.entity_id
_entity_poly.type
_entity_poly.pdbx_seq_one_letter_code
_entity_poly.pdbx_strand_id
1 'polypeptide(L)'
;MSWKSLVLLVATLAFDASLMAQDKQNEPFLGIWELNLEKTTNYPQQSQTMINVPAPGGFISTRATIGKENKSSSTEIHPVVFDGKPHQTTGGDAREISYKRIDPYTIERTHNRNGRISVDTEQVSKDGKTMTVKQANAVRIYDKKFNVTAVGR
;
A
#
# COMPACT_ATOMS: atom_id res chain seq x y z
N MET A 1 -27.35 3.98 -60.35
CA MET A 1 -26.65 4.13 -59.05
C MET A 1 -25.65 3.00 -58.92
N SER A 2 -24.38 3.35 -58.71
CA SER A 2 -23.21 2.52 -58.97
C SER A 2 -22.92 1.53 -57.84
N TRP A 3 -22.55 0.30 -58.22
CA TRP A 3 -22.06 -0.85 -57.43
C TRP A 3 -20.90 -0.55 -56.44
N LYS A 4 -20.44 0.70 -56.36
CA LYS A 4 -19.28 1.13 -55.56
C LYS A 4 -19.57 1.35 -54.07
N SER A 5 -20.80 1.11 -53.60
CA SER A 5 -21.16 1.36 -52.19
C SER A 5 -21.10 0.13 -51.28
N LEU A 6 -20.80 -1.06 -51.81
CA LEU A 6 -20.78 -2.32 -51.03
C LEU A 6 -19.38 -2.73 -50.53
N VAL A 7 -18.36 -1.88 -50.75
CA VAL A 7 -16.96 -2.14 -50.37
C VAL A 7 -16.45 -1.15 -49.31
N LEU A 8 -17.33 -0.45 -48.58
CA LEU A 8 -16.97 0.05 -47.24
C LEU A 8 -17.04 -1.10 -46.22
N LEU A 9 -16.17 -2.06 -46.53
CA LEU A 9 -15.65 -3.14 -45.75
C LEU A 9 -15.02 -2.56 -44.47
N VAL A 10 -15.56 -2.96 -43.32
CA VAL A 10 -14.76 -3.43 -42.18
C VAL A 10 -13.67 -2.45 -41.70
N ALA A 11 -14.06 -1.42 -40.94
CA ALA A 11 -13.10 -0.63 -40.16
C ALA A 11 -13.69 0.13 -38.96
N THR A 12 -14.76 -0.36 -38.32
CA THR A 12 -15.25 0.19 -37.03
C THR A 12 -15.71 -0.91 -36.07
N LEU A 13 -15.08 -2.09 -36.16
CA LEU A 13 -15.09 -3.07 -35.08
C LEU A 13 -13.92 -2.76 -34.14
N ALA A 14 -14.24 -2.62 -32.85
CA ALA A 14 -13.32 -2.40 -31.72
C ALA A 14 -12.87 -0.94 -31.49
N PHE A 15 -13.80 -0.09 -31.05
CA PHE A 15 -13.46 0.96 -30.09
C PHE A 15 -14.28 0.75 -28.82
N ASP A 16 -13.56 0.69 -27.70
CA ASP A 16 -14.04 0.89 -26.31
C ASP A 16 -14.76 -0.27 -25.59
N ALA A 17 -14.25 -1.49 -25.74
CA ALA A 17 -14.35 -2.50 -24.67
C ALA A 17 -12.97 -2.90 -24.10
N SER A 18 -11.96 -2.03 -24.22
CA SER A 18 -10.90 -1.98 -23.21
C SER A 18 -11.43 -1.27 -21.96
N LEU A 19 -12.56 -1.75 -21.43
CA LEU A 19 -12.75 -1.77 -19.99
C LEU A 19 -11.54 -2.55 -19.51
N MET A 20 -10.56 -1.77 -19.06
CA MET A 20 -9.31 -2.25 -18.53
C MET A 20 -9.64 -3.53 -17.76
N ALA A 21 -9.20 -4.67 -18.30
CA ALA A 21 -8.56 -5.63 -17.44
C ALA A 21 -7.41 -4.85 -16.83
N GLN A 22 -7.71 -4.01 -15.83
CA GLN A 22 -6.80 -3.73 -14.75
C GLN A 22 -6.45 -5.14 -14.35
N ASP A 23 -5.25 -5.55 -14.75
CA ASP A 23 -4.66 -6.79 -14.32
C ASP A 23 -5.10 -6.97 -12.88
N LYS A 24 -5.52 -8.18 -12.55
CA LYS A 24 -5.50 -8.65 -11.16
C LYS A 24 -4.03 -8.69 -10.69
N GLN A 25 -3.31 -7.59 -10.86
CA GLN A 25 -2.01 -7.34 -10.30
C GLN A 25 -2.29 -7.28 -8.82
N ASN A 26 -1.96 -8.39 -8.16
CA ASN A 26 -2.02 -8.51 -6.71
C ASN A 26 -1.47 -7.23 -6.12
N GLU A 27 -2.31 -6.52 -5.37
CA GLU A 27 -1.94 -5.29 -4.66
C GLU A 27 -0.62 -5.56 -3.90
N PRO A 28 0.51 -4.96 -4.30
CA PRO A 28 1.84 -5.49 -3.92
C PRO A 28 2.12 -5.33 -2.42
N PHE A 29 1.41 -4.41 -1.78
CA PHE A 29 1.44 -4.14 -0.35
C PHE A 29 0.68 -5.18 0.48
N LEU A 30 -0.19 -6.01 -0.12
CA LEU A 30 -0.82 -7.12 0.59
C LEU A 30 0.21 -8.17 1.01
N GLY A 31 0.01 -8.70 2.20
CA GLY A 31 0.91 -9.69 2.77
C GLY A 31 1.12 -9.50 4.26
N ILE A 32 1.91 -10.41 4.82
CA ILE A 32 2.45 -10.30 6.16
C ILE A 32 3.90 -9.89 6.03
N TRP A 33 4.26 -8.77 6.64
CA TRP A 33 5.56 -8.13 6.56
C TRP A 33 6.21 -8.10 7.93
N GLU A 34 7.50 -8.39 8.00
CA GLU A 34 8.26 -8.33 9.24
C GLU A 34 9.46 -7.41 9.08
N LEU A 35 9.71 -6.57 10.08
CA LEU A 35 10.83 -5.65 10.10
C LEU A 35 12.16 -6.40 10.03
N ASN A 36 13.00 -6.05 9.07
CA ASN A 36 14.38 -6.47 8.98
C ASN A 36 15.26 -5.48 9.76
N LEU A 37 15.62 -5.84 11.00
CA LEU A 37 16.44 -4.98 11.87
C LEU A 37 17.85 -4.74 11.32
N GLU A 38 18.44 -5.74 10.67
CA GLU A 38 19.82 -5.66 10.15
C GLU A 38 19.95 -4.61 9.04
N LYS A 39 18.89 -4.43 8.23
CA LYS A 39 18.86 -3.47 7.12
C LYS A 39 18.19 -2.14 7.47
N THR A 40 17.53 -2.07 8.63
CA THR A 40 16.82 -0.87 9.08
C THR A 40 17.78 0.10 9.76
N THR A 41 17.62 1.40 9.50
CA THR A 41 18.46 2.46 10.07
C THR A 41 17.62 3.48 10.83
N ASN A 42 18.15 3.93 11.97
CA ASN A 42 17.57 4.99 12.81
C ASN A 42 16.09 4.76 13.20
N TYR A 43 15.72 3.51 13.49
CA TYR A 43 14.40 3.15 13.98
C TYR A 43 14.49 2.60 15.41
N PRO A 44 13.80 3.20 16.39
CA PRO A 44 14.00 2.86 17.80
C PRO A 44 13.29 1.57 18.23
N GLN A 45 12.38 1.02 17.42
CA GLN A 45 11.61 -0.18 17.78
C GLN A 45 12.44 -1.43 17.52
N GLN A 46 12.32 -2.43 18.39
CA GLN A 46 13.05 -3.69 18.25
C GLN A 46 12.36 -4.68 17.30
N SER A 47 11.05 -4.54 17.06
CA SER A 47 10.34 -5.41 16.13
C SER A 47 9.05 -4.74 15.67
N GLN A 48 8.64 -5.05 14.45
CA GLN A 48 7.32 -4.72 13.96
C GLN A 48 6.86 -5.73 12.91
N THR A 49 5.62 -6.18 13.02
CA THR A 49 4.93 -7.00 12.03
C THR A 49 3.74 -6.24 11.49
N MET A 50 3.51 -6.32 10.17
CA MET A 50 2.33 -5.76 9.51
C MET A 50 1.54 -6.86 8.84
N ILE A 51 0.23 -6.85 9.01
CA ILE A 51 -0.71 -7.71 8.29
C ILE A 51 -1.57 -6.79 7.43
N ASN A 52 -1.34 -6.83 6.12
CA ASN A 52 -2.05 -6.02 5.14
C ASN A 52 -3.08 -6.89 4.41
N VAL A 53 -4.36 -6.59 4.62
CA VAL A 53 -5.49 -7.36 4.07
C VAL A 53 -6.41 -6.49 3.22
N PRO A 54 -6.98 -7.01 2.12
CA PRO A 54 -7.86 -6.25 1.24
C PRO A 54 -9.02 -5.59 1.99
N ALA A 55 -9.36 -4.37 1.60
CA ALA A 55 -10.51 -3.63 2.09
C ALA A 55 -11.06 -2.69 1.01
N PRO A 56 -12.30 -2.18 1.13
CA PRO A 56 -12.83 -1.22 0.18
C PRO A 56 -11.92 0.01 0.02
N GLY A 57 -11.58 0.37 -1.22
CA GLY A 57 -10.72 1.52 -1.52
C GLY A 57 -9.22 1.34 -1.26
N GLY A 58 -8.79 0.15 -0.80
CA GLY A 58 -7.39 -0.18 -0.54
C GLY A 58 -7.22 -1.41 0.35
N PHE A 59 -6.66 -1.23 1.55
CA PHE A 59 -6.41 -2.31 2.49
C PHE A 59 -6.41 -1.84 3.95
N ILE A 60 -6.61 -2.76 4.89
CA ILE A 60 -6.33 -2.52 6.31
C ILE A 60 -4.92 -3.03 6.61
N SER A 61 -4.10 -2.20 7.26
CA SER A 61 -2.78 -2.57 7.78
C SER A 61 -2.85 -2.65 9.30
N THR A 62 -2.80 -3.86 9.85
CA THR A 62 -2.66 -4.09 11.30
C THR A 62 -1.19 -4.19 11.63
N ARG A 63 -0.70 -3.39 12.59
CA ARG A 63 0.71 -3.28 12.93
C ARG A 63 0.94 -3.62 14.38
N ALA A 64 1.65 -4.70 14.65
CA ALA A 64 2.11 -5.04 16.00
C ALA A 64 3.56 -4.57 16.15
N THR A 65 3.85 -3.80 17.20
CA THR A 65 5.17 -3.23 17.45
C THR A 65 5.63 -3.61 18.84
N ILE A 66 6.89 -4.02 18.97
CA ILE A 66 7.54 -4.14 20.28
C ILE A 66 8.64 -3.07 20.36
N GLY A 67 8.63 -2.32 21.46
CA GLY A 67 9.60 -1.28 21.75
C GLY A 67 10.92 -1.84 22.26
N LYS A 68 11.96 -1.01 22.18
CA LYS A 68 13.33 -1.34 22.62
C LYS A 68 13.34 -2.00 23.99
N GLU A 69 14.15 -3.04 24.15
CA GLU A 69 14.33 -3.77 25.41
C GLU A 69 13.00 -4.34 25.96
N ASN A 70 12.02 -4.64 25.10
CA ASN A 70 10.67 -5.07 25.47
C ASN A 70 9.91 -4.12 26.40
N LYS A 71 10.30 -2.83 26.49
CA LYS A 71 9.69 -1.88 27.44
C LYS A 71 8.28 -1.43 27.08
N SER A 72 7.84 -1.69 25.85
CA SER A 72 6.49 -1.41 25.40
C SER A 72 6.06 -2.37 24.30
N SER A 73 4.75 -2.53 24.15
CA SER A 73 4.13 -3.17 22.99
C SER A 73 2.88 -2.39 22.59
N SER A 74 2.59 -2.38 21.29
CA SER A 74 1.39 -1.76 20.76
C SER A 74 0.84 -2.53 19.56
N THR A 75 -0.46 -2.38 19.35
CA THR A 75 -1.10 -2.73 18.08
C THR A 75 -1.78 -1.49 17.53
N GLU A 76 -1.59 -1.22 16.25
CA GLU A 76 -2.22 -0.11 15.53
C GLU A 76 -2.99 -0.65 14.32
N ILE A 77 -4.14 -0.04 14.02
CA ILE A 77 -4.91 -0.32 12.79
C ILE A 77 -4.87 0.92 11.92
N HIS A 78 -4.42 0.73 10.68
CA HIS A 78 -4.34 1.77 9.67
C HIS A 78 -5.32 1.48 8.54
N PRO A 79 -6.30 2.36 8.30
CA PRO A 79 -7.11 2.31 7.09
C PRO A 79 -6.31 2.90 5.92
N VAL A 80 -5.80 2.03 5.04
CA VAL A 80 -5.11 2.47 3.82
C VAL A 80 -6.14 2.64 2.72
N VAL A 81 -6.60 3.89 2.55
CA VAL A 81 -7.62 4.27 1.57
C VAL A 81 -7.05 5.38 0.68
N PHE A 82 -7.18 5.24 -0.64
CA PHE A 82 -6.65 6.19 -1.62
C PHE A 82 -7.72 7.20 -2.08
N ASP A 83 -8.46 7.80 -1.14
CA ASP A 83 -9.55 8.75 -1.41
C ASP A 83 -9.14 10.23 -1.23
N GLY A 84 -7.87 10.49 -0.91
CA GLY A 84 -7.34 11.83 -0.69
C GLY A 84 -7.76 12.48 0.63
N LYS A 85 -8.42 11.74 1.53
CA LYS A 85 -8.90 12.25 2.83
C LYS A 85 -8.05 11.70 3.99
N PRO A 86 -7.93 12.44 5.11
CA PRO A 86 -7.39 11.89 6.33
C PRO A 86 -8.39 10.92 6.99
N HIS A 87 -7.87 9.83 7.53
CA HIS A 87 -8.60 8.83 8.30
C HIS A 87 -7.92 8.64 9.66
N GLN A 88 -8.69 8.30 10.69
CA GLN A 88 -8.14 8.04 12.02
C GLN A 88 -7.53 6.64 12.09
N THR A 89 -6.31 6.51 12.60
CA THR A 89 -5.77 5.23 13.07
C THR A 89 -6.37 4.89 14.44
N THR A 90 -6.42 3.60 14.78
CA THR A 90 -6.80 3.16 16.13
C THR A 90 -5.66 2.38 16.79
N GLY A 91 -5.69 2.26 18.12
CA GLY A 91 -4.71 1.50 18.89
C GLY A 91 -3.63 2.38 19.53
N GLY A 92 -2.38 1.88 19.58
CA GLY A 92 -1.32 2.43 20.44
C GLY A 92 -0.77 3.81 20.06
N ASP A 93 -0.95 4.28 18.82
CA ASP A 93 -0.65 5.65 18.40
C ASP A 93 -1.75 6.13 17.44
N ALA A 94 -2.85 6.59 18.04
CA ALA A 94 -4.01 7.16 17.33
C ALA A 94 -3.66 8.54 16.76
N ARG A 95 -3.84 8.69 15.44
CA ARG A 95 -3.50 9.90 14.69
C ARG A 95 -4.26 9.92 13.37
N GLU A 96 -4.32 11.08 12.74
CA GLU A 96 -4.81 11.20 11.38
C GLU A 96 -3.73 10.71 10.40
N ILE A 97 -4.15 9.96 9.41
CA ILE A 97 -3.29 9.49 8.32
C ILE A 97 -4.02 9.58 6.99
N SER A 98 -3.34 10.05 5.96
CA SER A 98 -3.83 10.02 4.57
C SER A 98 -2.82 9.36 3.66
N TYR A 99 -3.31 8.80 2.56
CA TYR A 99 -2.52 8.01 1.63
C TYR A 99 -2.68 8.52 0.21
N LYS A 100 -1.56 8.62 -0.50
CA LYS A 100 -1.52 8.95 -1.92
C LYS A 100 -0.78 7.84 -2.66
N ARG A 101 -1.41 7.28 -3.70
CA ARG A 101 -0.74 6.36 -4.62
C ARG A 101 0.12 7.16 -5.58
N ILE A 102 1.43 6.90 -5.60
CA ILE A 102 2.39 7.54 -6.51
C ILE A 102 2.53 6.71 -7.79
N ASP A 103 2.70 5.40 -7.63
CA ASP A 103 2.75 4.39 -8.68
C ASP A 103 2.27 3.03 -8.12
N PRO A 104 2.16 1.94 -8.91
CA PRO A 104 1.67 0.65 -8.42
C PRO A 104 2.43 0.06 -7.24
N TYR A 105 3.69 0.43 -7.05
CA TYR A 105 4.60 -0.09 -6.02
C TYR A 105 5.01 0.94 -4.98
N THR A 106 4.53 2.18 -5.09
CA THR A 106 4.94 3.28 -4.21
C THR A 106 3.73 4.06 -3.71
N ILE A 107 3.61 4.20 -2.39
CA ILE A 107 2.62 5.05 -1.73
C ILE A 107 3.33 6.08 -0.85
N GLU A 108 2.75 7.27 -0.78
CA GLU A 108 3.11 8.32 0.16
C GLU A 108 2.07 8.34 1.28
N ARG A 109 2.53 8.51 2.52
CA ARG A 109 1.66 8.63 3.69
C ARG A 109 1.95 9.93 4.41
N THR A 110 0.89 10.66 4.72
CA THR A 110 0.96 11.85 5.56
C THR A 110 0.36 11.53 6.91
N HIS A 111 1.12 11.72 7.98
CA HIS A 111 0.67 11.56 9.36
C HIS A 111 0.45 12.94 9.97
N ASN A 112 -0.66 13.13 10.66
CA ASN A 112 -0.96 14.31 11.44
C ASN A 112 -1.19 13.90 12.90
N ARG A 113 -0.23 14.22 13.76
CA ARG A 113 -0.33 14.04 15.22
C ARG A 113 -0.59 15.39 15.86
N ASN A 114 -1.86 15.71 16.10
CA ASN A 114 -2.28 16.94 16.78
C ASN A 114 -1.68 18.21 16.16
N GLY A 115 -1.70 18.32 14.82
CA GLY A 115 -1.14 19.44 14.06
C GLY A 115 0.32 19.27 13.62
N ARG A 116 1.03 18.26 14.15
CA ARG A 116 2.39 17.94 13.70
C ARG A 116 2.35 17.01 12.49
N ILE A 117 2.66 17.56 11.33
CA ILE A 117 2.70 16.84 10.05
C ILE A 117 4.07 16.16 9.85
N SER A 118 4.03 14.92 9.39
CA SER A 118 5.19 14.20 8.87
C SER A 118 4.80 13.36 7.66
N VAL A 119 5.70 13.24 6.68
CA VAL A 119 5.48 12.47 5.46
C VAL A 119 6.50 11.34 5.37
N ASP A 120 6.06 10.19 4.89
CA ASP A 120 6.95 9.11 4.51
C ASP A 120 6.48 8.38 3.24
N THR A 121 7.39 7.66 2.61
CA THR A 121 7.14 6.89 1.40
C THR A 121 7.33 5.41 1.69
N GLU A 122 6.38 4.57 1.29
CA GLU A 122 6.44 3.11 1.37
C GLU A 122 6.51 2.57 -0.05
N GLN A 123 7.58 1.83 -0.35
CA GLN A 123 7.85 1.26 -1.67
C GLN A 123 8.06 -0.25 -1.55
N VAL A 124 7.32 -1.02 -2.34
CA VAL A 124 7.50 -2.46 -2.48
C VAL A 124 8.40 -2.76 -3.68
N SER A 125 9.35 -3.66 -3.53
CA SER A 125 10.20 -4.12 -4.63
C SER A 125 9.38 -4.80 -5.74
N LYS A 126 9.85 -4.79 -6.99
CA LYS A 126 9.13 -5.38 -8.12
C LYS A 126 8.85 -6.88 -7.94
N ASP A 127 9.74 -7.59 -7.24
CA ASP A 127 9.57 -9.01 -6.88
C ASP A 127 8.59 -9.23 -5.71
N GLY A 128 8.09 -8.15 -5.10
CA GLY A 128 7.13 -8.17 -4.00
C GLY A 128 7.69 -8.66 -2.67
N LYS A 129 9.01 -8.84 -2.53
CA LYS A 129 9.62 -9.47 -1.34
C LYS A 129 10.08 -8.47 -0.28
N THR A 130 10.43 -7.25 -0.68
CA THR A 130 10.97 -6.23 0.21
C THR A 130 10.07 -5.00 0.19
N MET A 131 9.82 -4.43 1.36
CA MET A 131 9.16 -3.14 1.49
C MET A 131 10.09 -2.17 2.21
N THR A 132 10.29 -1.00 1.61
CA THR A 132 11.14 0.07 2.13
C THR A 132 10.26 1.23 2.52
N VAL A 133 10.34 1.65 3.78
CA VAL A 133 9.70 2.89 4.26
C VAL A 133 10.77 3.93 4.54
N LYS A 134 10.75 5.03 3.79
CA LYS A 134 11.67 6.16 3.97
C LYS A 134 10.96 7.30 4.67
N GLN A 135 11.51 7.72 5.80
CA GLN A 135 11.16 8.94 6.53
C GLN A 135 12.36 9.88 6.52
N ALA A 136 12.17 11.14 6.92
CA ALA A 136 13.25 12.15 6.91
C ALA A 136 14.56 11.67 7.57
N ASN A 137 14.47 10.96 8.69
CA ASN A 137 15.64 10.54 9.48
C ASN A 137 15.76 9.02 9.68
N ALA A 138 14.91 8.21 9.03
CA ALA A 138 14.85 6.77 9.26
C ALA A 138 14.50 6.00 7.98
N VAL A 139 15.11 4.83 7.81
CA VAL A 139 14.76 3.88 6.75
C VAL A 139 14.40 2.56 7.40
N ARG A 140 13.17 2.10 7.18
CA ARG A 140 12.70 0.80 7.67
C ARG A 140 12.58 -0.16 6.51
N ILE A 141 13.18 -1.33 6.65
CA ILE A 141 13.13 -2.39 5.66
C ILE A 141 12.30 -3.53 6.24
N TYR A 142 11.38 -4.06 5.44
CA TYR A 142 10.55 -5.20 5.82
C TYR A 142 10.70 -6.30 4.78
N ASP A 143 10.74 -7.54 5.26
CA ASP A 143 10.69 -8.74 4.43
C ASP A 143 9.26 -9.28 4.42
N LYS A 144 8.74 -9.61 3.24
CA LYS A 144 7.46 -10.31 3.11
C LYS A 144 7.63 -11.75 3.58
N LYS A 145 6.83 -12.15 4.57
CA LYS A 145 6.77 -13.53 5.08
C LYS A 145 5.71 -14.36 4.39
N PHE A 146 4.55 -13.75 4.13
CA PHE A 146 3.42 -14.44 3.50
C PHE A 146 2.71 -13.52 2.50
N ASN A 147 2.22 -14.10 1.41
CA ASN A 147 1.33 -13.42 0.49
C ASN A 147 -0.11 -13.46 1.04
N VAL A 148 -0.83 -12.36 0.86
CA VAL A 148 -2.29 -12.30 1.06
C VAL A 148 -2.90 -11.95 -0.28
N THR A 149 -3.91 -12.69 -0.70
CA THR A 149 -4.65 -12.42 -1.93
C THR A 149 -6.04 -11.89 -1.59
N ALA A 150 -6.57 -11.01 -2.44
CA ALA A 150 -8.00 -10.76 -2.43
C ALA A 150 -8.70 -12.06 -2.86
N VAL A 151 -9.50 -12.64 -1.97
CA VAL A 151 -10.37 -13.75 -2.34
C VAL A 151 -11.38 -13.18 -3.35
N GLY A 152 -11.25 -13.58 -4.61
CA GLY A 152 -12.25 -13.26 -5.61
C GLY A 152 -13.59 -13.81 -5.15
N ARG A 153 -14.60 -12.95 -5.05
CA ARG A 153 -15.98 -13.42 -5.14
C ARG A 153 -16.31 -13.71 -6.59
#